data_AF-A0A7C2F2M5-F1
#
_entry.id   AF-A0A7C2F2M5-F1
#
_cell.length_a   1.000
_cell.length_b   1.000
_cell.length_c   1.000
_cell.angle_alpha   90.00
_cell.angle_beta   90.00
_cell.angle_gamma   90.00
#
_symmetry.space_group_name_H-M   'P 1'
#
loop_
_entity.id
_entity.type
_entity.pdbx_description
1 polymer ?
#
loop_
_entity_poly.entity_id
_entity_poly.type
_entity_poly.pdbx_seq_one_letter_code
_entity_poly.pdbx_strand_id
1 'polypeptide(L)'
;MMIYPDDLNYRAISSIGHDSFITNQNDSGPDGANHDYEGLFILTGKGLEHKKVKQISIYDVLPTILSRMDMPLPEDIKGKVVV
;
A
#
# COMPACT_ATOMS: atom_id res chain seq x y z
N MET A 1 5.97 14.60 -6.27
CA MET A 1 7.39 14.80 -5.89
C MET A 1 7.70 13.77 -4.83
N MET A 2 8.74 12.96 -5.01
CA MET A 2 9.08 11.87 -4.10
C MET A 2 10.50 12.11 -3.57
N ILE A 3 10.68 12.05 -2.25
CA ILE A 3 11.95 12.30 -1.57
C ILE A 3 12.25 11.08 -0.71
N TYR A 4 13.49 10.60 -0.78
CA TYR A 4 14.00 9.47 0.00
C TYR A 4 15.17 9.96 0.87
N PRO A 5 14.90 10.47 2.08
CA PRO A 5 15.95 11.00 2.95
C PRO A 5 16.92 9.90 3.36
N ASP A 6 18.21 10.13 3.10
CA ASP A 6 19.32 9.23 3.46
C ASP A 6 19.05 7.76 3.11
N ASP A 7 18.67 7.50 1.86
CA ASP A 7 18.41 6.13 1.36
C ASP A 7 17.43 5.33 2.24
N LEU A 8 16.32 5.96 2.63
CA LEU A 8 15.27 5.40 3.49
C LEU A 8 15.64 5.27 4.99
N ASN A 9 16.80 5.77 5.43
CA ASN A 9 17.12 5.79 6.86
C ASN A 9 16.23 6.75 7.67
N TYR A 10 15.65 7.78 7.02
CA TYR A 10 14.74 8.73 7.66
C TYR A 10 13.45 8.94 6.87
N ARG A 11 12.39 9.32 7.58
CA ARG A 11 11.14 9.83 7.00
C ARG A 11 10.92 11.28 7.40
N ALA A 12 10.19 12.02 6.57
CA ALA A 12 9.69 13.33 6.98
C ALA A 12 8.59 13.17 8.05
N ILE A 13 8.55 14.11 8.99
CA ILE A 13 7.45 14.28 9.95
C ILE A 13 6.64 15.51 9.55
N SER A 14 5.34 15.49 9.81
CA SER A 14 4.41 16.55 9.38
C SER A 14 4.30 17.70 10.40
N SER A 15 5.43 18.12 10.98
CA SER A 15 5.47 19.19 11.99
C SER A 15 6.76 20.02 11.91
N ILE A 16 6.68 21.30 12.30
CA ILE A 16 7.78 22.28 12.30
C ILE A 16 7.95 22.89 13.69
N GLY A 17 9.10 23.55 13.94
CA GLY A 17 9.37 24.24 15.22
C GLY A 17 10.05 23.38 16.28
N HIS A 18 10.72 22.30 15.86
CA HIS A 18 11.52 21.44 16.75
C HIS A 18 12.92 22.03 16.98
N ASP A 19 13.55 21.64 18.10
CA ASP A 19 14.92 22.06 18.45
C ASP A 19 16.02 21.39 17.60
N SER A 20 15.65 20.43 16.73
CA SER A 20 16.56 19.65 15.90
C SER A 20 15.93 19.31 14.54
N PHE A 21 16.77 19.14 13.51
CA PHE A 21 16.37 18.67 12.18
C PHE A 21 16.07 17.18 12.12
N ILE A 22 16.66 16.38 13.01
CA ILE A 22 16.45 14.94 13.12
C ILE A 22 15.86 14.65 14.48
N THR A 23 14.82 13.83 14.51
CA THR A 23 14.21 13.33 15.73
C THR A 23 14.04 11.83 15.66
N ASN A 24 14.23 11.18 16.81
CA ASN A 24 13.89 9.77 17.00
C ASN A 24 12.44 9.59 17.49
N GLN A 25 11.71 10.70 17.68
CA GLN A 25 10.31 10.70 18.10
C GLN A 25 9.39 10.79 16.88
N ASN A 26 8.22 10.16 16.99
CA ASN A 26 7.20 10.18 15.96
C ASN A 26 6.27 11.39 16.15
N ASP A 27 5.83 12.00 15.06
CA ASP A 27 4.68 12.89 15.06
C ASP A 27 3.42 12.10 15.46
N SER A 28 3.08 12.15 16.74
CA SER A 28 1.87 11.54 17.27
C SER A 28 0.68 12.46 17.00
N GLY A 29 -0.28 11.99 16.22
CA GLY A 29 -1.45 12.76 15.80
C GLY A 29 -2.31 11.97 14.81
N PRO A 30 -3.43 12.52 14.33
CA PRO A 30 -4.21 11.89 13.28
C PRO A 30 -3.32 11.65 12.06
N ASP A 31 -3.22 10.41 11.60
CA ASP A 31 -2.47 10.10 10.38
C ASP A 31 -3.08 10.90 9.23
N GLY A 32 -2.32 11.88 8.73
CA GLY A 32 -2.70 12.67 7.55
C GLY A 32 -2.72 11.83 6.28
N ALA A 33 -2.22 10.59 6.37
CA ALA A 33 -2.19 9.54 5.37
C ALA A 33 -1.84 10.13 4.00
N ASN A 34 -0.54 10.21 3.71
CA ASN A 34 0.01 10.63 2.42
C ASN A 34 -0.33 9.60 1.32
N HIS A 35 -1.61 9.42 1.05
CA HIS A 35 -2.12 8.59 -0.02
C HIS A 35 -2.02 9.37 -1.33
N ASP A 36 -1.40 8.74 -2.33
CA ASP A 36 -1.59 9.15 -3.72
C ASP A 36 -2.91 8.56 -4.25
N TYR A 37 -3.46 9.12 -5.32
CA TYR A 37 -4.66 8.61 -5.97
C TYR A 37 -4.47 7.20 -6.54
N GLU A 38 -3.23 6.85 -6.89
CA GLU A 38 -2.84 5.54 -7.38
C GLU A 38 -2.00 4.79 -6.32
N GLY A 39 -2.33 3.53 -6.06
CA GLY A 39 -1.56 2.63 -5.19
C GLY A 39 -0.68 1.66 -5.99
N LEU A 40 0.13 0.85 -5.30
CA LEU A 40 1.00 -0.16 -5.93
C LEU A 40 0.52 -1.59 -5.62
N PHE A 41 0.36 -2.44 -6.63
CA PHE A 41 -0.03 -3.85 -6.49
C PHE A 41 0.88 -4.73 -7.37
N ILE A 42 1.56 -5.73 -6.80
CA ILE A 42 2.40 -6.69 -7.52
C ILE A 42 2.16 -8.08 -6.91
N LEU A 43 1.78 -9.06 -7.72
CA LEU A 43 1.53 -10.43 -7.27
C LEU A 43 2.41 -11.43 -8.03
N THR A 44 3.14 -12.26 -7.29
CA THR A 44 4.08 -13.26 -7.81
C THR A 44 3.92 -14.60 -7.09
N GLY A 45 4.13 -15.70 -7.80
CA GLY A 45 3.93 -17.05 -7.27
C GLY A 45 3.83 -18.09 -8.37
N LYS A 46 3.84 -19.37 -7.97
CA LYS A 46 3.73 -20.49 -8.91
C LYS A 46 2.41 -20.45 -9.67
N GLY A 47 2.49 -20.62 -10.99
CA GLY A 47 1.32 -20.63 -11.88
C GLY A 47 0.75 -19.24 -12.21
N LEU A 48 1.42 -18.16 -11.82
CA LEU A 48 1.06 -16.81 -12.26
C LEU A 48 1.83 -16.44 -13.52
N GLU A 49 1.10 -15.95 -14.51
CA GLU A 49 1.68 -15.37 -15.70
C GLU A 49 2.24 -13.97 -15.41
N HIS A 50 3.36 -13.64 -16.05
CA HIS A 50 3.91 -12.30 -16.00
C HIS A 50 3.09 -11.37 -16.90
N LYS A 51 1.99 -10.84 -16.37
CA LYS A 51 1.08 -9.93 -17.08
C LYS A 51 0.85 -8.65 -16.30
N LYS A 52 0.71 -7.54 -17.03
CA LYS A 52 0.27 -6.27 -16.46
C LYS A 52 -1.25 -6.27 -16.33
N VAL A 53 -1.74 -6.23 -15.10
CA VAL A 53 -3.16 -6.00 -14.82
C VAL A 53 -3.39 -4.49 -14.73
N LYS A 54 -4.41 -3.97 -15.41
CA LYS A 54 -4.78 -2.56 -15.42
C LYS A 54 -6.14 -2.37 -14.76
N GLN A 55 -6.43 -1.14 -14.31
CA GLN A 55 -7.76 -0.74 -13.78
C GLN A 55 -8.25 -1.59 -12.61
N ILE A 56 -7.34 -1.89 -11.68
CA ILE A 56 -7.66 -2.60 -10.45
C ILE A 56 -8.14 -1.61 -9.39
N SER A 57 -9.11 -2.04 -8.59
CA SER A 57 -9.50 -1.35 -7.36
C SER A 57 -8.76 -1.95 -6.16
N ILE A 58 -8.60 -1.16 -5.09
CA ILE A 58 -8.15 -1.70 -3.80
C ILE A 58 -9.09 -2.81 -3.29
N TYR A 59 -10.38 -2.77 -3.67
CA TYR A 59 -11.34 -3.81 -3.32
C TYR A 59 -11.07 -5.14 -4.04
N ASP A 60 -10.32 -5.15 -5.14
CA ASP A 60 -10.01 -6.38 -5.87
C ASP A 60 -8.92 -7.21 -5.18
N VAL A 61 -8.18 -6.63 -4.23
CA VAL A 61 -7.05 -7.27 -3.56
C VAL A 61 -7.48 -8.45 -2.70
N LEU A 62 -8.49 -8.27 -1.83
CA LEU A 62 -9.00 -9.32 -0.95
C LEU A 62 -9.55 -10.54 -1.70
N PRO A 63 -10.52 -10.41 -2.62
CA PRO A 63 -11.05 -11.58 -3.34
C PRO A 63 -9.97 -12.30 -4.13
N THR A 64 -9.01 -11.56 -4.69
CA THR A 64 -7.86 -12.15 -5.39
C THR A 64 -7.00 -13.01 -4.45
N ILE A 65 -6.68 -12.54 -3.24
CA ILE A 65 -5.91 -13.31 -2.27
C ILE A 65 -6.65 -14.58 -1.86
N LEU A 66 -7.94 -14.48 -1.52
CA LEU A 66 -8.76 -15.62 -1.10
C LEU A 66 -8.83 -16.68 -2.19
N SER A 67 -9.05 -16.27 -3.45
CA SER A 67 -9.05 -17.18 -4.58
C SER A 67 -7.70 -17.87 -4.79
N ARG A 68 -6.58 -17.18 -4.54
CA ARG A 68 -5.23 -17.78 -4.63
C ARG A 68 -4.91 -18.74 -3.50
N MET A 69 -5.62 -18.66 -2.39
CA MET A 69 -5.52 -19.54 -1.24
C MET A 69 -6.56 -20.66 -1.23
N ASP A 70 -7.32 -20.82 -2.31
CA ASP A 70 -8.44 -21.77 -2.42
C ASP A 70 -9.47 -21.61 -1.28
N MET A 71 -9.68 -20.38 -0.82
CA MET A 71 -10.66 -20.03 0.21
C MET A 71 -12.00 -19.60 -0.41
N PRO A 72 -13.13 -19.88 0.27
CA PRO A 72 -14.44 -19.42 -0.18
C PRO A 72 -14.52 -17.89 -0.16
N LEU A 73 -15.21 -17.32 -1.14
CA LEU A 73 -15.50 -15.90 -1.20
C LEU A 73 -16.83 -15.61 -0.47
N PRO A 74 -16.87 -14.64 0.46
CA PRO A 74 -18.13 -14.16 1.03
C PRO A 74 -19.07 -13.60 -0.06
N GLU A 75 -20.38 -13.77 0.11
CA GLU A 75 -21.37 -13.30 -0.87
C GLU A 75 -21.41 -11.78 -1.02
N ASP A 76 -21.06 -11.05 0.04
CA ASP A 76 -21.09 -9.59 0.12
C ASP A 76 -19.72 -8.93 -0.16
N ILE A 77 -18.73 -9.71 -0.62
CA ILE A 77 -17.40 -9.19 -0.91
C ILE A 77 -17.45 -8.16 -2.05
N LYS A 78 -16.79 -7.02 -1.85
CA LYS A 78 -16.59 -6.02 -2.90
C LYS A 78 -15.37 -6.37 -3.75
N GLY A 79 -15.41 -5.98 -5.02
CA GLY A 79 -14.33 -6.22 -5.97
C GLY A 79 -14.43 -7.58 -6.67
N LYS A 80 -13.39 -7.94 -7.40
CA LYS A 80 -13.31 -9.17 -8.20
C LYS A 80 -11.92 -9.78 -8.16
N VAL A 81 -11.82 -11.06 -8.49
CA VAL A 81 -10.53 -11.73 -8.71
C VAL A 81 -9.90 -11.21 -10.00
N VAL A 82 -8.63 -10.81 -9.94
CA VAL A 82 -7.94 -10.17 -11.09
C VAL A 82 -6.73 -10.94 -11.65
N VAL A 83 -6.34 -12.06 -11.06
CA VAL A 83 -5.24 -12.91 -11.54
C VAL A 83 -5.57 -14.38 -11.56
#